data_AF-A0A2N9IZF0-F1
#
_entry.id   AF-A0A2N9IZF0-F1
#
_cell.length_a   1.000
_cell.length_b   1.000
_cell.length_c   1.000
_cell.angle_alpha   90.00
_cell.angle_beta   90.00
_cell.angle_gamma   90.00
#
_symmetry.space_group_name_H-M   'P 1'
#
loop_
_entity.id
_entity.type
_entity.pdbx_description
1 polymer ?
#
loop_
_entity_poly.entity_id
_entity_poly.type
_entity_poly.pdbx_seq_one_letter_code
_entity_poly.pdbx_strand_id
1 'polypeptide(L)'
;MMTNEVTIDLNVLGGVLLLRNKFLIILYRGKDFLPGSVANLVAERETKLKRFQLYEEGARQKAIEPIFLDNGPSEDTSLSGTLSEFQNIQTEFRDLKKGNSEAEITFEAGKQRLERQLRMQEHKLYILNIKIEKSMKELSKLNAAWAPAEPDADQEMMTEEER
;
A
#
# COMPACT_ATOMS: atom_id res chain seq x y z
N MET A 1 28.85 1.10 32.40
CA MET A 1 28.64 2.49 31.93
C MET A 1 27.41 2.46 31.03
N MET A 2 26.29 3.01 31.49
CA MET A 2 25.03 3.02 30.76
C MET A 2 25.10 4.10 29.67
N THR A 3 25.14 3.71 28.40
CA THR A 3 24.95 4.64 27.28
C THR A 3 23.46 4.95 27.19
N ASN A 4 23.08 6.11 27.74
CA ASN A 4 21.74 6.68 27.58
C ASN A 4 21.57 7.14 26.12
N GLU A 5 21.28 6.20 25.22
CA GLU A 5 20.66 6.53 23.94
C GLU A 5 19.22 6.89 24.23
N VAL A 6 19.00 8.16 24.61
CA VAL A 6 17.67 8.76 24.57
C VAL A 6 17.34 8.88 23.08
N THR A 7 16.77 7.83 22.52
CA THR A 7 15.94 7.89 21.31
C THR A 7 14.75 8.78 21.67
N ILE A 8 14.96 10.10 21.59
CA ILE A 8 13.87 11.07 21.57
C ILE A 8 13.09 10.71 20.32
N ASP A 9 11.95 10.06 20.50
CA ASP A 9 11.03 9.73 19.43
C ASP A 9 10.71 11.00 18.66
N LEU A 10 11.35 11.11 17.51
CA LEU A 10 11.36 12.32 16.71
C LEU A 10 9.99 12.61 16.06
N ASN A 11 9.08 11.63 16.15
CA ASN A 11 7.67 11.77 15.88
C ASN A 11 6.99 12.85 16.75
N VAL A 12 7.49 13.15 17.95
CA VAL A 12 6.90 14.18 18.84
C VAL A 12 7.03 15.59 18.25
N LEU A 13 8.08 15.88 17.46
CA LEU A 13 8.25 17.18 16.79
C LEU A 13 7.64 17.24 15.38
N GLY A 14 6.97 16.18 14.92
CA GLY A 14 6.22 16.16 13.66
C GLY A 14 7.05 16.44 12.39
N GLY A 15 8.36 16.18 12.42
CA GLY A 15 9.27 16.39 11.28
C GLY A 15 10.49 15.47 11.34
N VAL A 16 11.18 15.30 10.21
CA VAL A 16 12.34 14.43 10.03
C VAL A 16 13.63 15.18 10.41
N LEU A 17 14.46 14.64 11.30
CA LEU A 17 15.77 15.22 11.64
C LEU A 17 16.71 15.08 10.46
N LEU A 18 17.24 16.20 9.98
CA LEU A 18 18.27 16.20 8.93
C LEU A 18 19.68 16.28 9.55
N LEU A 19 19.84 17.11 10.58
CA LEU A 19 21.14 17.34 11.22
C LEU A 19 20.96 17.72 12.68
N ARG A 20 21.81 17.15 13.55
CA ARG A 20 21.96 17.55 14.95
C ARG A 20 23.42 17.81 15.27
N ASN A 21 23.73 19.05 15.64
CA ASN A 21 25.03 19.47 16.16
C ASN A 21 24.85 20.02 17.59
N LYS A 22 25.93 20.21 18.34
CA LYS A 22 25.93 20.84 19.68
C LYS A 22 25.22 22.20 19.70
N PHE A 23 25.26 22.93 18.59
CA PHE A 23 24.74 24.30 18.52
C PHE A 23 23.43 24.47 17.75
N LEU A 24 23.02 23.48 16.94
CA LEU A 24 21.83 23.60 16.08
C LEU A 24 21.20 22.24 15.76
N ILE A 25 19.89 22.28 15.53
CA ILE A 25 19.06 21.14 15.13
C ILE A 25 18.30 21.57 13.87
N ILE A 26 18.44 20.80 12.78
CA ILE A 26 17.76 21.04 11.51
C ILE A 26 16.74 19.92 11.30
N LEU A 27 15.48 20.32 11.11
CA LEU A 27 14.35 19.41 10.92
C LEU A 27 13.62 19.76 9.62
N TYR A 28 13.22 18.74 8.86
CA TYR A 28 12.35 18.87 7.70
C TYR A 28 10.92 18.45 8.08
N ARG A 29 9.98 19.39 8.06
CA ARG A 29 8.60 19.17 8.50
C ARG A 29 7.60 18.96 7.35
N GLY A 30 8.10 18.78 6.12
CA GLY A 30 7.29 18.64 4.91
C GLY A 30 6.90 19.98 4.27
N LYS A 31 6.22 19.89 3.11
CA LYS A 31 5.67 21.06 2.38
C LYS A 31 4.39 21.60 3.03
N ASP A 32 3.70 20.78 3.81
CA ASP A 32 2.42 21.11 4.45
C ASP A 32 2.59 21.81 5.81
N PHE A 33 3.82 22.21 6.15
CA PHE A 33 4.07 22.99 7.35
C PHE A 33 3.55 24.41 7.19
N LEU A 34 2.64 24.79 8.08
CA LEU A 34 2.09 26.13 8.17
C LEU A 34 2.40 26.71 9.55
N PRO A 35 3.14 27.83 9.66
CA PRO A 35 3.34 28.51 10.94
C PRO A 35 2.00 28.81 11.62
N GLY A 36 1.94 28.71 12.96
CA GLY A 36 0.67 28.84 13.70
C GLY A 36 -0.10 30.14 13.42
N SER A 37 0.60 31.27 13.22
CA SER A 37 -0.01 32.53 12.82
C SER A 37 -0.69 32.46 11.46
N VAL A 38 -0.06 31.81 10.48
CA VAL A 38 -0.58 31.61 9.14
C VAL A 38 -1.74 30.61 9.16
N ALA A 39 -1.65 29.55 9.96
CA ALA A 39 -2.74 28.59 10.15
C ALA A 39 -4.00 29.25 10.73
N ASN A 40 -3.84 30.09 11.75
CA ASN A 40 -4.95 30.85 12.31
C ASN A 40 -5.58 31.81 11.29
N LEU A 41 -4.75 32.50 10.50
CA LEU A 41 -5.23 33.41 9.45
C LEU A 41 -6.00 32.67 8.35
N VAL A 42 -5.54 31.48 7.95
CA VAL A 42 -6.23 30.61 6.99
C VAL A 42 -7.58 30.17 7.56
N ALA A 43 -7.60 29.67 8.80
CA ALA A 43 -8.84 29.26 9.46
C ALA A 43 -9.83 30.44 9.58
N GLU A 44 -9.37 31.63 9.95
CA GLU A 44 -10.22 32.82 10.01
C GLU A 44 -10.80 33.15 8.62
N ARG A 45 -9.97 33.13 7.57
CA ARG A 45 -10.44 33.34 6.19
C ARG A 45 -11.48 32.31 5.77
N GLU A 46 -11.25 31.04 6.03
CA GLU A 46 -12.21 29.98 5.72
C GLU A 46 -13.55 30.20 6.43
N THR A 47 -13.54 30.61 7.70
CA THR A 47 -14.80 30.92 8.40
C THR A 47 -15.53 32.12 7.82
N LYS A 48 -14.81 33.12 7.29
CA LYS A 48 -15.41 34.27 6.61
C LYS A 48 -16.04 33.84 5.29
N LEU A 49 -15.33 33.05 4.49
CA LEU A 49 -15.84 32.53 3.21
C LEU A 49 -17.10 31.69 3.41
N LYS A 50 -17.12 30.79 4.40
CA LYS A 50 -18.32 30.00 4.73
C LYS A 50 -19.52 30.87 5.09
N ARG A 51 -19.30 31.97 5.83
CA ARG A 51 -20.36 32.93 6.16
C ARG A 51 -20.92 33.63 4.91
N PHE A 52 -20.05 34.04 3.99
CA PHE A 52 -20.50 34.66 2.74
C PHE A 52 -21.27 33.69 1.86
N GLN A 53 -20.81 32.44 1.75
CA GLN A 53 -21.50 31.40 1.00
C GLN A 53 -22.92 31.12 1.56
N LEU A 54 -23.09 31.11 2.88
CA LEU A 54 -24.41 30.98 3.50
C LEU A 54 -25.32 32.17 3.23
N TYR A 55 -24.77 33.39 3.24
CA TYR A 55 -25.53 34.60 2.94
C TYR A 55 -25.99 34.63 1.48
N GLU A 56 -25.11 34.30 0.55
CA GLU A 56 -25.41 34.19 -0.88
C GLU A 56 -26.50 33.16 -1.13
N GLU A 57 -26.39 31.98 -0.53
CA GLU A 57 -27.41 30.93 -0.65
C GLU A 57 -28.77 31.37 -0.08
N GLY A 58 -28.78 32.06 1.06
CA GLY A 58 -30.00 32.62 1.64
C GLY A 58 -30.64 33.71 0.75
N ALA A 59 -29.82 34.53 0.07
CA ALA A 59 -30.31 35.50 -0.90
C ALA A 59 -30.88 34.82 -2.16
N ARG A 60 -30.22 33.75 -2.63
CA ARG A 60 -30.68 32.93 -3.75
C ARG A 60 -32.06 32.31 -3.46
N GLN A 61 -32.26 31.72 -2.29
CA GLN A 61 -33.54 31.14 -1.88
C GLN A 61 -34.66 32.18 -1.85
N LYS A 62 -34.40 33.37 -1.29
CA LYS A 62 -35.36 34.48 -1.26
C LYS A 62 -35.71 35.03 -2.64
N ALA A 63 -34.77 35.01 -3.59
CA ALA A 63 -35.02 35.43 -4.96
C ALA A 63 -35.90 34.44 -5.72
N ILE A 64 -35.82 33.16 -5.36
CA ILE A 64 -36.62 32.08 -5.94
C ILE A 64 -38.05 32.05 -5.34
N GLU A 65 -38.20 32.36 -4.05
CA GLU A 65 -39.48 32.37 -3.32
C GLU A 65 -40.67 33.07 -4.05
N PRO A 66 -40.53 34.27 -4.64
CA PRO A 66 -41.63 34.93 -5.35
C PRO A 66 -42.01 34.28 -6.69
N ILE A 67 -41.13 33.48 -7.30
CA ILE A 67 -41.38 32.82 -8.60
C ILE A 67 -42.37 31.66 -8.45
N PHE A 68 -42.43 31.04 -7.26
CA PHE A 68 -43.33 29.91 -6.97
C PHE A 68 -44.75 30.31 -6.54
N LEU A 69 -45.01 31.60 -6.28
CA LEU A 69 -46.33 32.04 -5.79
C LEU A 69 -47.36 32.21 -6.92
N ASP A 70 -46.91 32.31 -8.19
CA ASP A 70 -47.77 32.65 -9.34
C ASP A 70 -47.96 31.50 -10.36
N ASN A 71 -47.20 30.40 -10.25
CA ASN A 71 -47.34 29.25 -11.15
C ASN A 71 -47.49 27.94 -10.36
N GLY A 72 -48.46 27.10 -10.78
CA GLY A 72 -48.72 25.76 -10.24
C GLY A 72 -47.51 24.82 -10.23
N PRO A 73 -47.67 23.56 -9.77
CA PRO A 73 -46.61 22.72 -9.20
C PRO A 73 -45.35 22.74 -10.06
N SER A 74 -44.35 23.49 -9.61
CA SER A 74 -43.12 23.71 -10.36
C SER A 74 -42.30 22.44 -10.33
N GLU A 75 -42.13 21.85 -11.51
CA GLU A 75 -41.16 20.80 -11.78
C GLU A 75 -39.74 21.33 -11.45
N ASP A 76 -39.07 20.61 -10.56
CA ASP A 76 -37.62 20.51 -10.35
C ASP A 76 -36.79 21.78 -10.57
N THR A 77 -36.73 22.66 -9.56
CA THR A 77 -35.59 23.58 -9.45
C THR A 77 -34.32 22.76 -9.37
N SER A 78 -33.53 22.79 -10.43
CA SER A 78 -32.26 22.06 -10.50
C SER A 78 -31.42 22.38 -9.26
N LEU A 79 -31.10 21.35 -8.47
CA LEU A 79 -30.25 21.48 -7.27
C LEU A 79 -28.80 21.84 -7.63
N SER A 80 -28.45 21.80 -8.92
CA SER A 80 -27.09 21.99 -9.41
C SER A 80 -26.56 23.40 -9.15
N GLY A 81 -25.34 23.50 -8.63
CA GLY A 81 -24.68 24.74 -8.21
C GLY A 81 -25.07 25.24 -6.82
N THR A 82 -25.87 24.49 -6.05
CA THR A 82 -26.37 24.91 -4.73
C THR A 82 -25.42 24.48 -3.60
N LEU A 83 -25.35 25.25 -2.50
CA LEU A 83 -24.58 24.84 -1.31
C LEU A 83 -24.99 23.46 -0.77
N SER A 84 -26.28 23.14 -0.81
CA SER A 84 -26.84 21.83 -0.43
C SER A 84 -26.31 20.70 -1.32
N GLU A 85 -26.23 20.90 -2.64
CA GLU A 85 -25.63 19.90 -3.55
C GLU A 85 -24.17 19.65 -3.19
N PHE A 86 -23.39 20.71 -2.97
CA PHE A 86 -21.99 20.57 -2.56
C PHE A 86 -21.83 19.82 -1.23
N GLN A 87 -22.73 20.06 -0.27
CA GLN A 87 -22.74 19.35 1.01
C GLN A 87 -23.07 17.87 0.83
N ASN A 88 -24.09 17.56 0.02
CA ASN A 88 -24.49 16.18 -0.28
C ASN A 88 -23.37 15.40 -0.99
N ILE A 89 -22.73 16.02 -1.99
CA ILE A 89 -21.54 15.46 -2.66
C ILE A 89 -20.45 15.21 -1.62
N GLN A 90 -20.13 16.19 -0.77
CA GLN A 90 -19.11 16.00 0.26
C GLN A 90 -19.42 14.84 1.21
N THR A 91 -20.68 14.65 1.60
CA THR A 91 -21.08 13.52 2.47
C THR A 91 -20.94 12.18 1.75
N GLU A 92 -21.43 12.06 0.52
CA GLU A 92 -21.34 10.82 -0.27
C GLU A 92 -19.89 10.40 -0.51
N PHE A 93 -19.02 11.36 -0.87
CA PHE A 93 -17.60 11.10 -1.09
C PHE A 93 -16.81 10.90 0.21
N ARG A 94 -17.23 11.53 1.32
CA ARG A 94 -16.62 11.29 2.65
C ARG A 94 -16.87 9.86 3.11
N ASP A 95 -18.07 9.34 2.87
CA ASP A 95 -18.43 7.97 3.22
C ASP A 95 -17.70 6.96 2.32
N LEU A 96 -17.48 7.28 1.04
CA LEU A 96 -16.61 6.50 0.15
C LEU A 96 -15.15 6.45 0.63
N LYS A 97 -14.60 7.58 1.09
CA LYS A 97 -13.26 7.64 1.70
C LYS A 97 -13.18 6.85 3.01
N LYS A 98 -14.28 6.76 3.76
CA LYS A 98 -14.36 5.96 4.98
C LYS A 98 -14.52 4.45 4.67
N GLY A 99 -15.18 4.14 3.55
CA GLY A 99 -15.33 2.78 3.00
C GLY A 99 -14.02 2.19 2.51
N ASN A 100 -13.15 2.98 1.88
CA ASN A 100 -11.74 2.62 1.64
C ASN A 100 -10.93 2.70 2.95
N SER A 101 -11.31 1.88 3.92
CA SER A 101 -10.57 1.78 5.17
C SER A 101 -9.13 1.40 4.85
N GLU A 102 -8.15 2.05 5.49
CA GLU A 102 -6.74 1.68 5.34
C GLU A 102 -6.52 0.17 5.57
N ALA A 103 -7.36 -0.44 6.41
CA ALA A 103 -7.42 -1.89 6.63
C ALA A 103 -7.73 -2.68 5.35
N GLU A 104 -8.68 -2.26 4.53
CA GLU A 104 -9.02 -2.91 3.26
C GLU A 104 -7.88 -2.80 2.24
N ILE A 105 -7.24 -1.63 2.17
CA ILE A 105 -6.07 -1.40 1.30
C ILE A 105 -4.90 -2.31 1.72
N THR A 106 -4.60 -2.39 3.02
CA THR A 106 -3.53 -3.25 3.53
C THR A 106 -3.84 -4.74 3.35
N PHE A 107 -5.11 -5.12 3.47
CA PHE A 107 -5.57 -6.48 3.24
C PHE A 107 -5.41 -6.89 1.76
N GLU A 108 -5.89 -6.08 0.82
CA GLU A 108 -5.74 -6.33 -0.62
C GLU A 108 -4.26 -6.37 -1.04
N ALA A 109 -3.42 -5.49 -0.48
CA ALA A 109 -1.98 -5.53 -0.70
C ALA A 109 -1.34 -6.83 -0.17
N GLY A 110 -1.78 -7.30 1.00
CA GLY A 110 -1.36 -8.57 1.59
C GLY A 110 -1.73 -9.77 0.72
N LYS A 111 -2.96 -9.78 0.19
CA LYS A 111 -3.45 -10.80 -0.74
C LYS A 111 -2.62 -10.85 -2.02
N GLN A 112 -2.38 -9.70 -2.67
CA GLN A 112 -1.54 -9.65 -3.88
C GLN A 112 -0.12 -10.15 -3.63
N ARG A 113 0.46 -9.84 -2.47
CA ARG A 113 1.79 -10.33 -2.08
C ARG A 113 1.81 -11.86 -1.99
N LEU A 114 0.81 -12.45 -1.33
CA LEU A 114 0.69 -13.91 -1.20
C LEU A 114 0.50 -14.58 -2.56
N GLU A 115 -0.37 -14.06 -3.41
CA GLU A 115 -0.58 -14.58 -4.76
C GLU A 115 0.70 -14.54 -5.60
N ARG A 116 1.50 -13.47 -5.48
CA ARG A 116 2.80 -13.38 -6.16
C ARG A 116 3.77 -14.45 -5.67
N GLN A 117 3.81 -14.70 -4.36
CA GLN A 117 4.67 -15.73 -3.78
C GLN A 117 4.23 -17.13 -4.24
N LEU A 118 2.92 -17.40 -4.29
CA LEU A 118 2.37 -18.65 -4.81
C LEU A 118 2.82 -18.90 -6.25
N ARG A 119 2.61 -17.94 -7.15
CA ARG A 119 3.05 -18.03 -8.56
C ARG A 119 4.55 -18.28 -8.70
N MET A 120 5.37 -17.66 -7.86
CA MET A 120 6.82 -17.90 -7.86
C MET A 120 7.17 -19.32 -7.42
N GLN A 121 6.47 -19.87 -6.42
CA GLN A 121 6.70 -21.24 -5.96
C GLN A 121 6.23 -22.27 -6.98
N GLU A 122 5.07 -22.06 -7.60
CA GLU A 122 4.57 -22.91 -8.69
C GLU A 122 5.55 -22.97 -9.86
N HIS A 123 6.11 -21.82 -10.26
CA HIS A 123 7.12 -21.77 -11.32
C HIS A 123 8.41 -22.52 -10.95
N LYS A 124 8.89 -22.38 -9.71
CA LYS A 124 10.06 -23.13 -9.21
C LYS A 124 9.80 -24.64 -9.21
N LEU A 125 8.61 -25.05 -8.76
CA LEU A 125 8.19 -26.45 -8.72
C LEU A 125 8.15 -27.03 -10.15
N TYR A 126 7.56 -26.29 -11.10
CA TYR A 126 7.53 -26.68 -12.50
C TYR A 126 8.93 -26.93 -13.08
N ILE A 127 9.88 -26.00 -12.86
CA ILE A 127 11.26 -26.17 -13.31
C ILE A 127 11.92 -27.38 -12.65
N LEU A 128 11.68 -27.60 -11.35
CA LEU A 128 12.26 -28.71 -10.61
C LEU A 128 11.75 -30.05 -11.15
N ASN A 129 10.45 -30.19 -11.42
CA ASN A 129 9.88 -31.41 -12.00
C ASN A 129 10.51 -31.75 -13.35
N ILE A 130 10.69 -30.76 -14.23
CA ILE A 130 11.37 -30.98 -15.52
C ILE A 130 12.80 -31.47 -15.32
N LYS A 131 13.53 -30.93 -14.34
CA LYS A 131 14.90 -31.37 -14.04
C LYS A 131 14.92 -32.79 -13.49
N ILE A 132 13.97 -33.14 -12.61
CA ILE A 132 13.83 -34.49 -12.07
C ILE A 132 13.58 -35.48 -13.21
N GLU A 133 12.62 -35.21 -14.09
CA GLU A 133 12.30 -36.10 -15.22
C GLU A 133 13.52 -36.33 -16.14
N LYS A 134 14.26 -35.26 -16.46
CA LYS A 134 15.49 -35.35 -17.26
C LYS A 134 16.55 -36.21 -16.56
N SER A 135 16.81 -35.95 -15.29
CA SER A 135 17.79 -36.73 -14.52
C SER A 135 17.37 -38.19 -14.39
N MET A 136 16.09 -38.48 -14.16
CA MET A 136 15.57 -39.85 -14.12
C MET A 136 15.78 -40.57 -15.45
N LYS A 137 15.58 -39.89 -16.57
CA LYS A 137 15.81 -40.45 -17.91
C LYS A 137 17.29 -40.73 -18.18
N GLU A 138 18.21 -39.88 -17.74
CA GLU A 138 19.64 -40.14 -17.91
C GLU A 138 20.14 -41.25 -16.95
N LEU A 139 19.64 -41.27 -15.71
CA LEU A 139 19.96 -42.33 -14.74
C LEU A 139 19.47 -43.70 -15.23
N SER A 140 18.29 -43.79 -15.85
CA SER A 140 17.78 -45.06 -16.38
C SER A 140 18.63 -45.58 -17.53
N LYS A 141 19.15 -44.70 -18.41
CA LYS A 141 20.12 -45.07 -19.46
C LYS A 141 21.44 -45.55 -18.85
N LEU A 142 21.97 -44.83 -17.86
CA LEU A 142 23.22 -45.21 -17.19
C LEU A 142 23.07 -46.59 -16.53
N ASN A 143 21.98 -46.80 -15.81
CA ASN A 143 21.72 -48.08 -15.14
C ASN A 143 21.53 -49.23 -16.14
N ALA A 144 20.95 -48.97 -17.32
CA ALA A 144 20.85 -49.95 -18.39
C ALA A 144 22.20 -50.25 -19.07
N ALA A 145 23.09 -49.26 -19.15
CA ALA A 145 24.44 -49.41 -19.70
C ALA A 145 25.47 -49.93 -18.69
N TRP A 146 25.11 -49.95 -17.40
CA TRP A 146 25.98 -50.41 -16.33
C TRP A 146 26.05 -51.94 -16.36
N ALA A 147 27.20 -52.46 -16.79
CA ALA A 147 27.58 -53.85 -16.60
C ALA A 147 28.66 -53.94 -15.51
N PRO A 148 28.67 -54.99 -14.67
CA PRO A 148 29.80 -55.27 -13.79
C PRO A 148 31.07 -55.43 -14.64
N ALA A 149 32.18 -54.88 -14.17
CA ALA A 149 33.47 -55.16 -14.79
C ALA A 149 33.72 -56.68 -14.75
N GLU A 150 34.22 -57.23 -15.86
CA GLU A 150 34.69 -58.62 -15.86
C GLU A 150 35.78 -58.77 -14.78
N PRO A 151 35.77 -59.88 -14.01
CA PRO A 151 36.78 -60.10 -12.99
C PRO A 151 38.17 -60.05 -13.63
N ASP A 152 39.07 -59.29 -13.01
CA ASP A 152 40.43 -59.13 -13.50
C ASP A 152 41.12 -60.50 -13.56
N ALA A 153 41.84 -60.78 -14.64
CA ALA A 153 42.50 -62.07 -14.84
C ALA A 153 43.65 -62.29 -13.85
N ASP A 154 44.17 -61.19 -13.28
CA ASP A 154 45.18 -61.20 -12.21
C ASP A 154 44.53 -61.40 -10.82
N GLN A 155 43.74 -62.45 -10.67
CA GLN A 155 43.42 -62.98 -9.35
C GLN A 155 44.58 -63.87 -8.89
N GLU A 156 45.47 -63.34 -8.06
CA GLU A 156 46.39 -64.18 -7.27
C GLU A 156 45.56 -65.12 -6.41
N MET A 157 45.40 -66.36 -6.87
CA MET A 157 44.73 -67.42 -6.11
C MET A 157 45.77 -68.04 -5.18
N MET A 158 45.64 -67.79 -3.87
CA MET A 158 46.38 -68.53 -2.84
C MET A 158 46.11 -70.03 -3.01
N THR A 159 47.09 -70.77 -3.50
CA THR A 159 47.02 -72.23 -3.61
C THR A 159 47.27 -72.88 -2.24
N GLU A 160 46.68 -74.07 -1.99
CA GLU A 160 46.77 -74.77 -0.69
C GLU A 160 48.23 -75.09 -0.25
N GLU A 161 49.20 -74.98 -1.16
CA GLU A 161 50.64 -75.14 -0.90
C GLU A 161 51.25 -73.97 -0.11
N GLU A 162 50.58 -72.81 -0.06
CA GLU A 162 51.05 -71.59 0.61
C GLU A 162 50.35 -71.32 1.96
N ARG A 163 49.65 -72.33 2.51
CA ARG A 163 48.85 -72.25 3.74
C ARG A 163 49.52 -72.96 4.92
#